data_AF-A0A2V7K911-F1
#
_entry.id   AF-A0A2V7K911-F1
#
_cell.length_a   1.000
_cell.length_b   1.000
_cell.length_c   1.000
_cell.angle_alpha   90.00
_cell.angle_beta   90.00
_cell.angle_gamma   90.00
#
_symmetry.space_group_name_H-M   'P 1'
#
loop_
_entity.id
_entity.type
_entity.pdbx_description
1 polymer ?
#
loop_
_entity_poly.entity_id
_entity_poly.type
_entity_poly.pdbx_seq_one_letter_code
_entity_poly.pdbx_strand_id
1 'polypeptide(L)'
;MRIGLAYNEKPDPDSSLDDPSSSGSDAFVEWDDRSTIEAVEQALSLFGDVVRLEADLFFPQKLALARPHLVFNMAEGLHGPNREAHVPALCEFLD
;
A
#
# COMPACT_ATOMS: atom_id res chain seq x y z
N MET A 1 5.29 -14.02 -13.49
CA MET A 1 4.37 -12.86 -13.54
C MET A 1 4.82 -11.91 -12.46
N ARG A 2 4.85 -10.60 -12.71
CA ARG A 2 5.18 -9.60 -11.67
C ARG A 2 3.89 -9.04 -11.08
N ILE A 3 3.76 -9.07 -9.76
CA ILE A 3 2.57 -8.64 -9.02
C ILE A 3 2.95 -7.44 -8.17
N GLY A 4 2.24 -6.32 -8.30
CA GLY A 4 2.35 -5.20 -7.36
C GLY A 4 1.42 -5.43 -6.18
N LEU A 5 1.92 -5.38 -4.95
CA LEU A 5 1.09 -5.37 -3.74
C LEU A 5 1.01 -3.92 -3.26
N ALA A 6 -0.12 -3.26 -3.49
CA ALA A 6 -0.35 -1.90 -3.01
C ALA A 6 -0.94 -1.92 -1.60
N TYR A 7 -0.39 -1.13 -0.67
CA TYR A 7 -0.78 -1.14 0.74
C TYR A 7 -0.51 0.21 1.43
N ASN A 8 -1.11 0.40 2.60
CA ASN A 8 -0.66 1.37 3.60
C ASN A 8 -0.35 0.62 4.90
N GLU A 9 0.85 0.79 5.46
CA GLU A 9 1.27 0.09 6.68
C GLU A 9 0.97 0.94 7.90
N LYS A 10 0.29 0.34 8.88
CA LYS A 10 0.01 1.00 10.15
C LYS A 10 1.32 1.43 10.84
N PRO A 11 1.42 2.68 11.33
CA PRO A 11 2.58 3.13 12.07
C PRO A 11 2.84 2.26 13.30
N ASP A 12 4.11 2.00 13.59
CA ASP A 12 4.50 1.27 14.80
C ASP A 12 4.21 2.15 16.03
N PRO A 13 3.39 1.70 17.00
CA PRO A 13 3.07 2.49 18.18
C PRO A 13 4.29 2.81 19.06
N ASP A 14 5.39 2.05 18.94
CA ASP A 14 6.66 2.30 19.66
C ASP A 14 7.65 3.18 18.85
N SER A 15 7.26 3.62 17.64
CA SER A 15 8.02 4.58 16.85
C SER A 15 8.05 5.94 17.56
N SER A 16 9.18 6.27 18.18
CA SER A 16 9.42 7.56 18.87
C SER A 16 9.32 8.82 17.97
N LEU A 17 9.02 8.66 16.68
CA LEU A 17 8.80 9.73 15.71
C LEU A 17 7.33 10.15 15.60
N ASP A 18 6.41 9.35 16.15
CA ASP A 18 4.98 9.60 16.01
C ASP A 18 4.40 10.31 17.25
N ASP A 19 3.72 11.43 16.96
CA ASP A 19 2.67 12.04 17.75
C ASP A 19 1.90 11.04 18.64
N PRO A 20 1.98 10.93 19.98
CA PRO A 20 1.06 10.04 20.72
C PRO A 20 -0.43 10.36 20.48
N SER A 21 -0.75 11.52 19.90
CA SER A 21 -2.09 11.87 19.40
C SER A 21 -2.44 11.32 18.00
N SER A 22 -1.45 10.84 17.24
CA SER A 22 -1.60 10.32 15.87
C SER A 22 -1.89 8.83 15.79
N SER A 23 -1.51 8.05 16.82
CA SER A 23 -1.85 6.62 16.93
C SER A 23 -3.35 6.37 17.14
N GLY A 24 -4.10 7.43 17.49
CA GLY A 24 -5.56 7.44 17.62
C GLY A 24 -6.28 8.21 16.50
N SER A 25 -5.58 8.63 15.45
CA SER A 25 -6.23 9.21 14.28
C SER A 25 -7.00 8.10 13.55
N ASP A 26 -8.32 8.27 13.44
CA ASP A 26 -9.25 7.40 12.71
C ASP A 26 -8.72 7.04 11.29
N ALA A 27 -7.88 7.90 10.72
CA ALA A 27 -7.28 7.72 9.40
C ALA A 27 -6.35 6.49 9.27
N PHE A 28 -5.85 5.92 10.37
CA PHE A 28 -4.96 4.75 10.35
C PHE A 28 -5.62 3.47 10.87
N VAL A 29 -6.90 3.52 11.27
CA VAL A 29 -7.63 2.35 11.77
C VAL A 29 -7.86 1.33 10.66
N GLU A 30 -8.05 1.81 9.43
CA GLU A 30 -8.30 1.00 8.24
C GLU A 30 -7.01 0.40 7.65
N TRP A 31 -5.83 0.82 8.12
CA TRP A 31 -4.55 0.35 7.60
C TRP A 31 -4.12 -0.98 8.22
N ASP A 32 -3.45 -1.80 7.42
CA ASP A 32 -3.00 -3.13 7.82
C ASP A 32 -1.66 -3.11 8.58
N ASP A 33 -1.53 -4.01 9.55
CA ASP A 33 -0.27 -4.25 10.24
C ASP A 33 0.73 -4.97 9.32
N ARG A 34 2.04 -4.79 9.58
CA ARG A 34 3.13 -5.42 8.83
C ARG A 34 2.94 -6.93 8.62
N SER A 35 2.48 -7.65 9.64
CA SER A 35 2.27 -9.10 9.56
C SER A 35 1.20 -9.49 8.54
N THR A 36 0.18 -8.67 8.35
CA THR A 36 -0.87 -8.91 7.34
C THR A 36 -0.31 -8.69 5.94
N ILE A 37 0.44 -7.61 5.74
CA ILE A 37 1.10 -7.31 4.47
C ILE A 37 2.08 -8.44 4.08
N GLU A 38 2.86 -8.94 5.05
CA GLU A 38 3.77 -10.08 4.88
C GLU A 38 3.03 -11.37 4.51
N ALA A 39 1.91 -11.67 5.18
CA ALA A 39 1.12 -12.86 4.89
C ALA A 39 0.53 -12.81 3.47
N VAL A 40 0.04 -11.65 3.03
CA VAL A 40 -0.50 -11.46 1.68
C VAL A 40 0.61 -11.55 0.63
N GLU A 41 1.77 -10.94 0.87
CA GLU A 41 2.94 -11.10 -0.02
C GLU A 41 3.32 -12.57 -0.18
N GLN A 42 3.41 -13.33 0.92
CA GLN A 42 3.74 -14.76 0.88
C GLN A 42 2.72 -15.55 0.07
N ALA A 43 1.43 -15.27 0.24
CA ALA A 43 0.36 -15.92 -0.51
C ALA A 43 0.44 -15.59 -2.02
N LEU A 44 0.65 -14.32 -2.38
CA LEU A 44 0.79 -13.88 -3.77
C LEU A 44 2.07 -14.41 -4.43
N SER A 45 3.13 -14.61 -3.65
CA SER A 45 4.41 -15.15 -4.12
C SER A 45 4.31 -16.56 -4.70
N LEU A 46 3.24 -17.30 -4.38
CA LEU A 46 2.94 -18.59 -5.02
C LEU A 46 2.59 -18.46 -6.51
N PHE A 47 2.25 -17.25 -6.98
CA PHE A 47 1.77 -16.97 -8.34
C PHE A 47 2.72 -16.07 -9.15
N GLY A 48 3.73 -15.46 -8.52
CA GLY A 48 4.65 -14.56 -9.21
C GLY A 48 5.60 -13.80 -8.29
N ASP A 49 6.45 -12.97 -8.90
CA ASP A 49 7.38 -12.10 -8.17
C ASP A 49 6.59 -10.90 -7.63
N VAL A 50 6.52 -10.77 -6.30
CA VAL A 50 5.79 -9.68 -5.64
C VAL A 50 6.71 -8.48 -5.44
N VAL A 51 6.18 -7.29 -5.74
CA VAL A 51 6.81 -6.00 -5.44
C VAL A 51 5.87 -5.24 -4.51
N ARG A 52 6.35 -4.94 -3.29
CA ARG A 52 5.65 -4.08 -2.34
C ARG A 52 5.63 -2.64 -2.85
N LEU A 53 4.44 -2.05 -2.91
CA LEU A 53 4.19 -0.69 -3.40
C LEU A 53 3.36 0.08 -2.36
N GLU A 54 4.02 0.67 -1.37
CA GLU A 54 3.34 1.51 -0.38
C GLU A 54 2.66 2.71 -1.08
N ALA A 55 1.38 2.93 -0.79
CA ALA A 55 0.53 3.98 -1.36
C ALA A 55 0.82 5.35 -0.72
N ASP A 56 2.08 5.76 -0.83
CA ASP A 56 2.62 7.05 -0.42
C ASP A 56 2.76 8.01 -1.61
N LEU A 57 3.35 9.18 -1.38
CA LEU A 57 3.63 10.18 -2.43
C LEU A 57 4.53 9.67 -3.56
N PHE A 58 5.30 8.60 -3.32
CA PHE A 58 6.21 8.00 -4.30
C PHE A 58 5.57 6.84 -5.06
N PHE A 59 4.35 6.41 -4.70
CA PHE A 59 3.64 5.32 -5.35
C PHE A 59 3.59 5.43 -6.89
N PRO A 60 3.27 6.59 -7.51
CA PRO A 60 3.22 6.68 -8.98
C PRO A 60 4.56 6.33 -9.65
N GLN A 61 5.67 6.75 -9.04
CA GLN A 61 7.02 6.52 -9.56
C GLN A 61 7.43 5.06 -9.35
N LYS A 62 7.15 4.50 -8.17
CA LYS A 62 7.40 3.08 -7.86
C LYS A 62 6.61 2.17 -8.80
N LEU A 63 5.34 2.48 -9.04
CA LEU A 63 4.47 1.74 -9.96
C LEU A 63 5.01 1.79 -11.41
N ALA A 64 5.37 2.98 -11.90
CA ALA A 64 5.92 3.16 -13.25
C ALA A 64 7.26 2.41 -13.45
N LEU A 65 8.11 2.34 -12.42
CA LEU A 65 9.37 1.59 -12.47
C LEU A 65 9.16 0.08 -12.34
N ALA A 66 8.24 -0.34 -11.47
CA ALA A 66 7.97 -1.75 -11.22
C ALA A 66 7.32 -2.44 -12.42
N ARG A 67 6.48 -1.73 -13.20
CA ARG A 67 5.70 -2.29 -14.32
C ARG A 67 5.09 -3.67 -13.98
N PRO A 68 4.29 -3.78 -12.91
CA PRO A 68 3.62 -5.04 -12.58
C PRO A 68 2.62 -5.41 -13.67
N HIS A 69 2.36 -6.71 -13.85
CA HIS A 69 1.33 -7.22 -14.78
C HIS A 69 -0.07 -7.17 -14.15
N LEU A 70 -0.11 -7.16 -12.81
CA LEU A 70 -1.32 -7.13 -11.99
C LEU A 70 -0.98 -6.36 -10.72
N VAL A 71 -1.90 -5.53 -10.23
CA VAL A 71 -1.80 -4.92 -8.90
C VAL A 71 -2.88 -5.52 -8.01
N PHE A 72 -2.47 -6.14 -6.91
CA PHE A 72 -3.35 -6.49 -5.80
C PHE A 72 -3.41 -5.28 -4.86
N ASN A 73 -4.57 -4.61 -4.80
CA ASN A 73 -4.74 -3.39 -4.02
C ASN A 73 -5.36 -3.67 -2.65
N MET A 74 -4.63 -3.31 -1.61
CA MET A 74 -5.05 -3.29 -0.20
C MET A 74 -4.79 -1.90 0.42
N ALA A 75 -4.52 -0.89 -0.41
CA ALA A 75 -4.29 0.47 0.05
C ALA A 75 -5.62 1.21 0.25
N GLU A 76 -5.78 1.81 1.43
CA GLU A 76 -6.89 2.71 1.78
C GLU A 76 -6.61 4.16 1.35
N GLY A 77 -5.33 4.50 1.13
CA GLY A 77 -4.87 5.84 0.81
C GLY A 77 -4.86 6.78 2.02
N LEU A 78 -4.24 7.95 1.84
CA LEU A 78 -3.97 8.90 2.94
C LEU A 78 -4.87 10.15 2.93
N HIS A 79 -5.23 10.66 1.74
CA HIS A 79 -5.87 11.98 1.62
C HIS A 79 -7.02 11.98 0.63
N GLY A 80 -8.08 12.71 0.97
CA GLY A 80 -9.21 13.00 0.08
C GLY A 80 -10.35 11.98 0.18
N PRO A 81 -11.54 12.36 -0.31
CA PRO A 81 -12.74 11.54 -0.19
C PRO A 81 -12.71 10.29 -1.08
N ASN A 82 -11.86 10.26 -2.10
CA ASN A 82 -11.74 9.14 -3.06
C ASN A 82 -10.36 8.46 -2.96
N ARG A 83 -9.74 8.48 -1.77
CA ARG A 83 -8.37 8.01 -1.55
C ARG A 83 -8.14 6.55 -1.99
N GLU A 84 -9.14 5.69 -1.82
CA GLU A 84 -9.13 4.29 -2.26
C GLU A 84 -9.08 4.14 -3.80
N ALA A 85 -9.57 5.16 -4.53
CA ALA A 85 -9.59 5.15 -6.00
C ALA A 85 -8.24 5.56 -6.62
N HIS A 86 -7.27 6.02 -5.83
CA HIS A 86 -5.99 6.50 -6.37
C HIS A 86 -5.18 5.39 -7.03
N VAL A 87 -5.06 4.22 -6.40
CA VAL A 87 -4.31 3.08 -6.95
C VAL A 87 -4.88 2.63 -8.31
N PRO A 88 -6.18 2.28 -8.43
CA PRO A 88 -6.72 1.85 -9.73
C PRO A 88 -6.65 2.97 -10.79
N ALA A 89 -6.83 4.24 -10.41
CA ALA A 89 -6.71 5.35 -11.35
C ALA A 89 -5.28 5.50 -11.91
N LEU A 90 -4.26 5.30 -11.08
CA LEU A 90 -2.86 5.35 -11.52
C LEU A 90 -2.47 4.14 -12.36
N CYS A 91 -3.00 2.95 -12.06
CA CYS A 91 -2.82 1.78 -12.91
C CYS A 91 -3.38 2.04 -14.32
N GLU A 92 -4.64 2.49 -14.41
CA GLU A 92 -5.28 2.84 -15.70
C GLU A 92 -4.51 3.94 -16.46
N PHE A 93 -4.00 4.94 -15.75
CA PHE A 93 -3.25 6.03 -16.37
C PHE A 93 -1.88 5.62 -16.93
N LEU A 94 -1.22 4.62 -16.32
CA LEU A 94 0.14 4.20 -16.64
C LEU A 94 0.23 2.98 -17.56
N ASP A 95 -0.91 2.36 -17.91
CA ASP A 95 -0.95 1.16 -18.75
C ASP A 95 -0.37 1.39 -20.15
#